data_AF-A0A3N9NWL4-F1
#
_entry.id   AF-A0A3N9NWL4-F1
#
_cell.length_a   1.000
_cell.length_b   1.000
_cell.length_c   1.000
_cell.angle_alpha   90.00
_cell.angle_beta   90.00
_cell.angle_gamma   90.00
#
_symmetry.space_group_name_H-M   'P 1'
#
loop_
_entity.id
_entity.type
_entity.pdbx_description
1 polymer ?
#
loop_
_entity_poly.entity_id
_entity_poly.type
_entity_poly.pdbx_seq_one_letter_code
_entity_poly.pdbx_strand_id
1 'polypeptide(L)'
;IYIGACVELYKISKNEIWHGRAIKTADNAIAALSGNFNILKDEGTGDGGLFKGIFVRYLKYLADQSFVDKNKSDVYKSVIKSNSARLWDLGKSPSFPYTFNHDWNQSPAGEIDLSVQLSGVFLMEARAGIED
;
A
#
# COMPACT_ATOMS: atom_id res chain seq x y z
N ILE A 1 0.67 0.85 -9.92
CA ILE A 1 1.41 0.63 -11.18
C ILE A 1 2.09 1.91 -11.68
N TYR A 2 1.36 3.01 -11.94
CA TYR A 2 1.93 4.24 -12.51
C TYR A 2 3.12 4.83 -11.72
N ILE A 3 3.06 4.80 -10.38
CA ILE A 3 4.17 5.22 -9.50
C ILE A 3 5.46 4.46 -9.84
N GLY A 4 5.40 3.14 -9.88
CA GLY A 4 6.56 2.29 -10.20
C GLY A 4 7.10 2.55 -11.61
N ALA A 5 6.23 2.76 -12.59
CA ALA A 5 6.66 3.12 -13.94
C ALA A 5 7.40 4.46 -13.97
N CYS A 6 6.90 5.47 -13.23
CA CYS A 6 7.58 6.76 -13.10
C CYS A 6 8.93 6.63 -12.39
N VAL A 7 9.04 5.78 -11.37
CA VAL A 7 10.32 5.48 -10.70
C VAL A 7 11.33 4.90 -11.70
N GLU A 8 10.96 3.88 -12.49
CA GLU A 8 11.89 3.31 -13.48
C GLU A 8 12.27 4.29 -14.59
N LEU A 9 11.29 5.05 -15.10
CA LEU A 9 11.55 6.07 -16.11
C LEU A 9 12.51 7.16 -15.59
N TYR A 10 12.37 7.57 -14.33
CA TYR A 10 13.31 8.49 -13.71
C TYR A 10 14.70 7.86 -13.57
N LYS A 11 14.80 6.61 -13.09
CA LYS A 11 16.07 5.91 -12.92
C LYS A 11 16.87 5.83 -14.24
N ILE A 12 16.19 5.57 -15.35
CA ILE A 12 16.79 5.45 -16.69
C ILE A 12 17.11 6.82 -17.30
N SER A 13 16.13 7.73 -17.32
CA SER A 13 16.25 8.98 -18.09
C SER A 13 16.83 10.16 -17.32
N LYS A 14 16.81 10.11 -15.98
CA LYS A 14 17.10 11.24 -15.08
C LYS A 14 16.27 12.50 -15.36
N ASN A 15 15.15 12.37 -16.09
CA ASN A 15 14.25 13.47 -16.35
C ASN A 15 13.33 13.71 -15.13
N GLU A 16 13.51 14.87 -14.48
CA GLU A 16 12.79 15.28 -13.27
C GLU A 16 11.26 15.26 -13.39
N ILE A 17 10.70 15.30 -14.60
CA ILE A 17 9.25 15.13 -14.81
C ILE A 17 8.76 13.80 -14.23
N TRP A 18 9.53 12.72 -14.35
CA TRP A 18 9.12 11.40 -13.86
C TRP A 18 9.22 11.30 -12.35
N HIS A 19 10.25 11.89 -11.74
CA HIS A 19 10.35 12.02 -10.29
C HIS A 19 9.16 12.82 -9.72
N GLY A 20 8.90 14.01 -10.28
CA GLY A 20 7.76 14.85 -9.85
C GLY A 20 6.40 14.15 -10.02
N ARG A 21 6.22 13.36 -11.09
CA ARG A 21 5.01 12.55 -11.31
C ARG A 21 4.86 11.43 -10.28
N ALA A 22 5.94 10.72 -9.95
CA ALA A 22 5.90 9.66 -8.95
C ALA A 22 5.43 10.21 -7.58
N ILE A 23 6.05 11.30 -7.11
CA ILE A 23 5.71 11.96 -5.85
C ILE A 23 4.27 12.48 -5.87
N LYS A 24 3.90 13.25 -6.91
CA LYS A 24 2.55 13.84 -7.01
C LYS A 24 1.46 12.77 -7.05
N THR A 25 1.68 11.67 -7.78
CA THR A 25 0.72 10.57 -7.82
C THR A 25 0.61 9.87 -6.46
N ALA A 26 1.73 9.61 -5.79
CA ALA A 26 1.71 8.98 -4.46
C ALA A 26 0.96 9.85 -3.45
N ASP A 27 1.27 11.14 -3.38
CA ASP A 27 0.63 12.10 -2.47
C ASP A 27 -0.89 12.17 -2.71
N ASN A 28 -1.30 12.33 -3.98
CA ASN A 28 -2.71 12.41 -4.34
C ASN A 28 -3.45 11.09 -4.07
N ALA A 29 -2.81 9.95 -4.33
CA ALA A 29 -3.40 8.65 -4.06
C ALA A 29 -3.61 8.44 -2.55
N ILE A 30 -2.63 8.78 -1.71
CA ILE A 30 -2.80 8.72 -0.25
C ILE A 30 -3.95 9.62 0.19
N ALA A 31 -3.99 10.87 -0.27
CA ALA A 31 -5.02 11.82 0.12
C ALA A 31 -6.44 11.41 -0.34
N ALA A 32 -6.57 10.85 -1.54
CA ALA A 32 -7.87 10.51 -2.13
C ALA A 32 -8.38 9.10 -1.79
N LEU A 33 -7.48 8.17 -1.46
CA LEU A 33 -7.83 6.76 -1.24
C LEU A 33 -7.81 6.37 0.25
N SER A 34 -7.26 7.21 1.12
CA SER A 34 -7.35 6.98 2.57
C SER A 34 -8.71 7.46 3.08
N GLY A 35 -9.48 6.55 3.66
CA GLY A 35 -10.76 6.83 4.30
C GLY A 35 -10.60 7.11 5.79
N ASN A 36 -11.53 6.58 6.59
CA ASN A 36 -11.52 6.74 8.04
C ASN A 36 -10.20 6.25 8.66
N PHE A 37 -9.72 6.96 9.68
CA PHE A 37 -8.48 6.64 10.40
C PHE A 37 -7.22 6.59 9.50
N ASN A 38 -7.25 7.23 8.33
CA ASN A 38 -6.19 7.20 7.32
C ASN A 38 -5.85 5.80 6.79
N ILE A 39 -6.85 4.91 6.78
CA ILE A 39 -6.76 3.55 6.24
C ILE A 39 -7.22 3.57 4.80
N LEU A 40 -6.51 2.86 3.92
CA LEU A 40 -6.89 2.75 2.52
C LEU A 40 -8.30 2.15 2.41
N LYS A 41 -9.17 2.80 1.63
CA LYS A 41 -10.59 2.52 1.52
C LYS A 41 -10.88 1.10 1.06
N ASP A 42 -12.06 0.60 1.39
CA ASP A 42 -12.54 -0.64 0.79
C ASP A 42 -12.75 -0.49 -0.73
N GLU A 43 -12.30 -1.48 -1.49
CA GLU A 43 -12.43 -1.57 -2.95
C GLU A 43 -13.13 -2.88 -3.38
N GLY A 44 -13.69 -3.62 -2.40
CA GLY A 44 -14.44 -4.85 -2.63
C GLY A 44 -13.58 -6.07 -2.89
N THR A 45 -14.19 -7.07 -3.52
CA THR A 45 -13.63 -8.39 -3.82
C THR A 45 -13.32 -8.55 -5.31
N GLY A 46 -13.12 -9.77 -5.81
CA GLY A 46 -12.71 -10.03 -7.19
C GLY A 46 -11.39 -9.33 -7.52
N ASP A 47 -11.29 -8.72 -8.69
CA ASP A 47 -10.08 -7.97 -9.08
C ASP A 47 -9.79 -6.79 -8.14
N GLY A 48 -10.84 -6.13 -7.64
CA GLY A 48 -10.75 -4.99 -6.72
C GLY A 48 -10.00 -5.34 -5.43
N GLY A 49 -10.10 -6.59 -5.01
CA GLY A 49 -9.38 -7.11 -3.85
C GLY A 49 -7.86 -6.96 -3.94
N LEU A 50 -7.27 -6.91 -5.14
CA LEU A 50 -5.82 -6.82 -5.34
C LEU A 50 -5.28 -5.38 -5.47
N PHE A 51 -6.17 -4.39 -5.67
CA PHE A 51 -5.77 -3.03 -6.05
C PHE A 51 -4.92 -2.32 -5.00
N LYS A 52 -5.36 -2.30 -3.73
CA LYS A 52 -4.61 -1.72 -2.62
C LYS A 52 -3.24 -2.37 -2.42
N GLY A 53 -3.15 -3.70 -2.53
CA GLY A 53 -1.89 -4.42 -2.42
C GLY A 53 -0.89 -3.97 -3.47
N ILE A 54 -1.33 -3.86 -4.74
CA ILE A 54 -0.49 -3.35 -5.83
C ILE A 54 -0.06 -1.91 -5.55
N PHE A 55 -0.95 -1.06 -5.06
CA PHE A 55 -0.60 0.31 -4.68
C PHE A 55 0.49 0.33 -3.61
N VAL A 56 0.30 -0.40 -2.51
CA VAL A 56 1.27 -0.48 -1.39
C VAL A 56 2.64 -0.97 -1.85
N ARG A 57 2.70 -1.99 -2.71
CA ARG A 57 3.95 -2.48 -3.30
C ARG A 57 4.74 -1.35 -3.97
N TYR A 58 4.08 -0.55 -4.81
CA TYR A 58 4.75 0.54 -5.53
C TYR A 58 4.98 1.79 -4.68
N LEU A 59 4.16 2.02 -3.65
CA LEU A 59 4.39 3.07 -2.66
C LEU A 59 5.66 2.77 -1.85
N LYS A 60 5.81 1.54 -1.36
CA LYS A 60 7.03 1.08 -0.71
C LYS A 60 8.23 1.21 -1.63
N TYR A 61 8.08 0.75 -2.87
CA TYR A 61 9.16 0.85 -3.86
C TYR A 61 9.64 2.29 -4.07
N LEU A 62 8.72 3.25 -4.18
CA LEU A 62 9.06 4.68 -4.24
C LEU A 62 9.75 5.15 -2.96
N ALA A 63 9.22 4.79 -1.79
CA ALA A 63 9.73 5.22 -0.49
C ALA A 63 11.17 4.75 -0.21
N ASP A 64 11.62 3.68 -0.86
CA ASP A 64 12.98 3.15 -0.71
C ASP A 64 13.99 3.78 -1.66
N GLN A 65 13.56 4.63 -2.59
CA GLN A 65 14.47 5.23 -3.54
C GLN A 65 15.30 6.33 -2.88
N SER A 66 16.62 6.29 -3.08
CA SER A 66 17.56 7.28 -2.51
C SER A 66 17.36 8.71 -3.03
N PHE A 67 16.63 8.88 -4.13
CA PHE A 67 16.30 10.19 -4.70
C PHE A 67 15.02 10.81 -4.10
N VAL A 68 14.28 10.07 -3.27
CA VAL A 68 13.10 10.59 -2.57
C VAL A 68 13.55 11.27 -1.28
N ASP A 69 13.07 12.49 -1.05
CA ASP A 69 13.33 13.23 0.18
C ASP A 69 12.97 12.38 1.43
N LYS A 70 13.81 12.45 2.46
CA LYS A 70 13.64 11.64 3.67
C LYS A 70 12.26 11.84 4.30
N ASN A 71 11.77 13.07 4.41
CA ASN A 71 10.47 13.32 5.03
C ASN A 71 9.34 12.69 4.21
N LYS A 72 9.45 12.70 2.87
CA LYS A 72 8.48 12.02 1.99
C LYS A 72 8.55 10.50 2.14
N SER A 73 9.75 9.92 2.14
CA SER A 73 9.96 8.50 2.44
C SER A 73 9.28 8.12 3.76
N ASP A 74 9.48 8.91 4.81
CA ASP A 74 8.96 8.63 6.15
C ASP A 74 7.42 8.73 6.19
N VAL A 75 6.81 9.69 5.48
CA VAL A 75 5.35 9.75 5.30
C VAL A 75 4.82 8.50 4.61
N TYR A 76 5.43 8.07 3.50
CA TYR A 76 4.97 6.88 2.76
C TYR A 76 5.13 5.59 3.58
N LYS A 77 6.25 5.45 4.30
CA LYS A 77 6.48 4.34 5.25
C LYS A 77 5.47 4.37 6.39
N SER A 78 5.13 5.55 6.92
CA SER A 78 4.10 5.71 7.95
C SER A 78 2.72 5.22 7.49
N VAL A 79 2.32 5.55 6.26
CA VAL A 79 1.06 5.02 5.67
C VAL A 79 1.05 3.49 5.67
N ILE A 80 2.15 2.86 5.26
CA ILE A 80 2.29 1.39 5.27
C ILE A 80 2.23 0.86 6.70
N LYS A 81 2.95 1.46 7.66
CA LYS A 81 2.95 1.05 9.07
C LYS A 81 1.53 1.12 9.65
N SER A 82 0.82 2.25 9.53
CA SER A 82 -0.53 2.41 10.06
C SER A 82 -1.54 1.44 9.44
N ASN A 83 -1.49 1.24 8.12
CA ASN A 83 -2.39 0.30 7.45
C ASN A 83 -2.09 -1.15 7.86
N SER A 84 -0.81 -1.54 7.96
CA SER A 84 -0.43 -2.88 8.38
C SER A 84 -0.85 -3.21 9.80
N ALA A 85 -0.68 -2.27 10.74
CA ALA A 85 -1.15 -2.42 12.12
C ALA A 85 -2.68 -2.59 12.16
N ARG A 86 -3.41 -1.78 11.40
CA ARG A 86 -4.88 -1.88 11.32
C ARG A 86 -5.34 -3.22 10.78
N LEU A 87 -4.76 -3.67 9.67
CA LEU A 87 -5.07 -4.98 9.08
C LEU A 87 -4.77 -6.11 10.06
N TRP A 88 -3.64 -6.02 10.77
CA TRP A 88 -3.25 -7.02 11.75
C TRP A 88 -4.21 -7.09 12.94
N ASP A 89 -4.63 -5.94 13.47
CA ASP A 89 -5.44 -5.88 14.67
C ASP A 89 -6.91 -6.18 14.39
N LEU A 90 -7.46 -5.68 13.27
CA LEU A 90 -8.89 -5.76 12.97
C LEU A 90 -9.21 -6.54 11.70
N GLY A 91 -8.38 -6.38 10.65
CA GLY A 91 -8.62 -6.95 9.33
C GLY A 91 -8.32 -8.45 9.18
N LYS A 92 -7.76 -9.12 10.21
CA LYS A 92 -7.45 -10.55 10.18
C LYS A 92 -8.56 -11.41 10.77
N SER A 93 -8.70 -12.63 10.28
CA SER A 93 -9.62 -13.61 10.85
C SER A 93 -9.16 -14.06 12.25
N PRO A 94 -10.09 -14.15 13.22
CA PRO A 94 -9.80 -14.74 14.53
C PRO A 94 -9.73 -16.27 14.48
N SER A 95 -10.45 -16.90 13.54
CA SER A 95 -10.58 -18.37 13.45
C SER A 95 -9.58 -19.01 12.50
N PHE A 96 -9.15 -18.27 11.48
CA PHE A 96 -8.15 -18.72 10.49
C PHE A 96 -6.98 -17.72 10.51
N PRO A 97 -5.96 -17.96 11.34
CA PRO A 97 -4.86 -17.01 11.48
C PRO A 97 -4.25 -16.74 10.09
N TYR A 98 -4.00 -15.46 9.81
CA TYR A 98 -3.42 -14.95 8.56
C TYR A 98 -4.37 -14.85 7.36
N THR A 99 -5.67 -15.10 7.50
CA THR A 99 -6.65 -14.71 6.48
C THR A 99 -7.06 -13.25 6.66
N PHE A 100 -6.97 -12.43 5.60
CA PHE A 100 -7.22 -10.98 5.65
C PHE A 100 -8.47 -10.57 4.88
N ASN A 101 -9.13 -9.53 5.36
CA ASN A 101 -10.32 -8.96 4.71
C ASN A 101 -9.97 -7.85 3.71
N HIS A 102 -10.91 -7.56 2.80
CA HIS A 102 -10.79 -6.47 1.83
C HIS A 102 -10.96 -5.08 2.46
N ASP A 103 -11.77 -4.99 3.52
CA ASP A 103 -11.82 -3.87 4.46
C ASP A 103 -10.90 -4.14 5.65
N TRP A 104 -9.78 -3.42 5.70
CA TRP A 104 -8.78 -3.57 6.75
C TRP A 104 -9.24 -3.08 8.13
N ASN A 105 -10.46 -2.55 8.26
CA ASN A 105 -11.05 -2.15 9.54
C ASN A 105 -11.88 -3.24 10.23
N GLN A 106 -12.10 -4.39 9.59
CA GLN A 106 -12.98 -5.42 10.14
C GLN A 106 -12.57 -6.83 9.71
N SER A 107 -12.83 -7.80 10.59
CA SER A 107 -12.50 -9.19 10.32
C SER A 107 -13.34 -9.74 9.16
N PRO A 108 -12.81 -10.69 8.38
CA PRO A 108 -13.55 -11.27 7.26
C PRO A 108 -14.79 -12.02 7.74
N ALA A 109 -15.88 -11.90 6.99
CA ALA A 109 -17.11 -12.64 7.19
C ALA A 109 -17.34 -13.57 5.99
N GLY A 110 -16.89 -14.82 6.11
CA GLY A 110 -17.05 -15.84 5.07
C GLY A 110 -15.79 -16.06 4.23
N GLU A 111 -16.00 -16.48 2.99
CA GLU A 111 -14.92 -16.81 2.05
C GLU A 111 -14.17 -15.56 1.59
N ILE A 112 -12.88 -15.74 1.30
CA ILE A 112 -11.98 -14.67 0.89
C ILE A 112 -11.34 -15.03 -0.44
N ASP A 113 -11.51 -14.14 -1.41
CA ASP A 113 -10.85 -14.27 -2.71
C ASP A 113 -9.33 -14.19 -2.55
N LEU A 114 -8.62 -14.96 -3.37
CA LEU A 114 -7.15 -14.95 -3.37
C LEU A 114 -6.58 -13.54 -3.64
N SER A 115 -7.26 -12.74 -4.45
CA SER A 115 -6.89 -11.34 -4.72
C SER A 115 -6.89 -10.47 -3.46
N VAL A 116 -7.92 -10.62 -2.61
CA VAL A 116 -8.05 -9.95 -1.31
C VAL A 116 -6.93 -10.40 -0.38
N GLN A 117 -6.72 -11.71 -0.30
CA GLN A 117 -5.67 -12.28 0.54
C GLN A 117 -4.27 -11.78 0.13
N LEU A 118 -3.98 -11.75 -1.17
CA LEU A 118 -2.72 -11.24 -1.71
C LEU A 118 -2.48 -9.77 -1.38
N SER A 119 -3.52 -8.94 -1.36
CA SER A 119 -3.38 -7.55 -0.91
C SER A 119 -2.91 -7.44 0.53
N GLY A 120 -3.48 -8.25 1.43
CA GLY A 120 -3.04 -8.30 2.82
C GLY A 120 -1.59 -8.76 2.94
N VAL A 121 -1.20 -9.81 2.21
CA VAL A 121 0.19 -10.29 2.17
C VAL A 121 1.14 -9.22 1.65
N PHE A 122 0.81 -8.52 0.55
CA PHE A 122 1.66 -7.46 0.00
C PHE A 122 1.86 -6.32 1.00
N LEU A 123 0.84 -5.98 1.79
CA LEU A 123 0.96 -4.98 2.85
C LEU A 123 1.90 -5.43 3.97
N MET A 124 1.73 -6.67 4.46
CA MET A 124 2.57 -7.21 5.54
C MET A 124 4.03 -7.36 5.11
N GLU A 125 4.29 -7.83 3.88
CA GLU A 125 5.64 -7.89 3.31
C GLU A 125 6.25 -6.48 3.13
N ALA A 126 5.45 -5.51 2.66
CA ALA A 126 5.90 -4.13 2.55
C ALA A 126 6.26 -3.54 3.92
N ARG A 127 5.51 -3.88 4.98
CA ARG A 127 5.81 -3.49 6.37
C ARG A 127 7.07 -4.18 6.89
N ALA A 128 7.25 -5.47 6.61
CA ALA A 128 8.42 -6.24 7.04
C ALA A 128 9.71 -5.68 6.45
N GLY A 129 9.66 -5.17 5.22
CA GLY A 129 10.78 -4.49 4.56
C GLY A 129 11.06 -3.06 5.04
N ILE A 130 10.39 -2.55 6.09
CA ILE A 130 10.69 -1.25 6.71
C ILE A 130 11.47 -1.50 8.01
N GLU A 131 12.75 -1.15 8.01
CA GLU A 131 13.58 -1.08 9.22
C GLU A 131 13.16 0.12 10.09
N ASP A 132 13.30 -0.02 11.41
CA ASP A 132 12.98 1.01 12.41
C ASP A 132 14.21 1.86 12.76
#